data_AF-A0A7Z0TMR9-F1
#
_entry.id   AF-A0A7Z0TMR9-F1
#
_cell.length_a   1.000
_cell.length_b   1.000
_cell.length_c   1.000
_cell.angle_alpha   90.00
_cell.angle_beta   90.00
_cell.angle_gamma   90.00
#
_symmetry.space_group_name_H-M   'P 1'
#
loop_
_entity.id
_entity.type
_entity.pdbx_description
1 polymer ?
#
loop_
_entity_poly.entity_id
_entity_poly.type
_entity_poly.pdbx_seq_one_letter_code
_entity_poly.pdbx_strand_id
1 'polypeptide(L)'
;AVTGGVLVAIPDGGEDGGKKERAASGGTAGPDAKASASPVGGGGGSDTAPEPPTHIEQTAPNVTYWSADPDDEWAGGRCNIPSEEVEQNFQFAVPRDPADVASGKARIGMRLKYPDDPPGDHYYAVAVVKPPHDQSVAEAEASGLGLVENRALGHASEVVDLKPGKGSSDTPWVEFVYPDDFGTEVQGQSRTAARPLRDDPGDWTVMFLHVTGPKDYRTVVCDGFTVAE
;
A
#
# COMPACT_ATOMS: atom_id res chain seq x y z
N ALA A 1 -5.08 -47.27 7.70
CA ALA A 1 -6.50 -47.37 8.12
C ALA A 1 -6.56 -46.73 9.51
N VAL A 2 -7.37 -45.72 9.84
CA VAL A 2 -8.66 -45.27 9.31
C VAL A 2 -8.68 -43.73 9.24
N THR A 3 -9.30 -43.23 8.18
CA THR A 3 -9.69 -41.87 7.82
C THR A 3 -10.73 -41.24 8.75
N GLY A 4 -10.78 -39.90 8.85
CA GLY A 4 -11.92 -39.21 9.46
C GLY A 4 -11.90 -37.70 9.26
N GLY A 5 -12.34 -37.23 8.09
CA GLY A 5 -12.75 -35.85 7.87
C GLY A 5 -14.23 -35.67 8.21
N VAL A 6 -14.63 -34.45 8.60
CA VAL A 6 -16.04 -34.08 8.78
C VAL A 6 -16.33 -32.82 7.95
N LEU A 7 -17.13 -33.03 6.91
CA LEU A 7 -17.90 -32.02 6.18
C LEU A 7 -19.24 -31.84 6.93
N VAL A 8 -19.73 -30.60 7.07
CA VAL A 8 -21.12 -30.34 7.44
C VAL A 8 -21.74 -29.44 6.37
N ALA A 9 -22.78 -29.97 5.73
CA ALA A 9 -23.61 -29.31 4.73
C ALA A 9 -24.92 -28.78 5.36
N ILE A 10 -25.44 -27.74 4.72
CA ILE A 10 -26.69 -27.01 4.95
C ILE A 10 -27.93 -27.91 4.71
N PRO A 11 -29.04 -27.73 5.44
CA PRO A 11 -30.36 -28.13 4.97
C PRO A 11 -31.17 -26.96 4.40
N ASP A 12 -31.47 -27.06 3.10
CA ASP A 12 -32.57 -26.40 2.40
C ASP A 12 -33.87 -27.22 2.58
N GLY A 13 -35.01 -26.54 2.62
CA GLY A 13 -36.36 -27.11 2.55
C GLY A 13 -37.37 -26.16 3.20
N GLY A 14 -38.54 -25.84 2.66
CA GLY A 14 -39.28 -26.25 1.47
C GLY A 14 -40.71 -25.70 1.63
N GLU A 15 -41.25 -25.15 0.54
CA GLU A 15 -42.65 -24.83 0.14
C GLU A 15 -43.84 -24.84 1.14
N ASP A 16 -44.65 -23.76 1.12
CA ASP A 16 -46.01 -23.68 0.53
C ASP A 16 -47.01 -22.72 1.21
N GLY A 17 -47.70 -21.92 0.38
CA GLY A 17 -49.17 -21.80 0.47
C GLY A 17 -49.84 -20.64 1.25
N GLY A 18 -50.04 -19.49 0.58
CA GLY A 18 -51.40 -19.02 0.23
C GLY A 18 -52.23 -18.08 1.14
N LYS A 19 -52.36 -16.80 0.69
CA LYS A 19 -53.55 -15.89 0.58
C LYS A 19 -54.33 -15.53 1.88
N LYS A 20 -54.90 -14.34 2.15
CA LYS A 20 -55.47 -13.16 1.43
C LYS A 20 -55.42 -11.96 2.42
N GLU A 21 -55.42 -10.67 2.06
CA GLU A 21 -56.53 -9.80 1.57
C GLU A 21 -55.92 -8.38 1.37
N ARG A 22 -55.91 -7.76 0.17
CA ARG A 22 -56.85 -6.72 -0.37
C ARG A 22 -57.26 -5.64 0.65
N ALA A 23 -57.26 -4.32 0.37
CA ALA A 23 -57.19 -3.58 -0.89
C ALA A 23 -56.92 -2.05 -0.70
N ALA A 24 -56.46 -1.42 -1.80
CA ALA A 24 -56.79 -0.08 -2.33
C ALA A 24 -56.32 1.18 -1.56
N SER A 25 -56.04 2.35 -2.15
CA SER A 25 -55.83 2.87 -3.51
C SER A 25 -55.72 4.40 -3.35
N GLY A 26 -54.83 5.06 -4.10
CA GLY A 26 -54.71 6.53 -4.21
C GLY A 26 -53.27 6.98 -3.93
N GLY A 27 -52.44 7.48 -4.86
CA GLY A 27 -52.70 8.22 -6.09
C GLY A 27 -52.28 9.66 -5.87
N THR A 28 -51.03 10.05 -6.21
CA THR A 28 -50.61 11.40 -6.66
C THR A 28 -49.17 11.32 -7.20
N ALA A 29 -48.89 12.05 -8.28
CA ALA A 29 -47.67 12.06 -9.09
C ALA A 29 -46.58 13.03 -8.59
N GLY A 30 -45.30 12.61 -8.72
CA GLY A 30 -44.05 13.41 -8.84
C GLY A 30 -43.67 14.40 -7.72
N PRO A 31 -42.41 14.90 -7.64
CA PRO A 31 -41.30 14.75 -8.60
C PRO A 31 -40.00 14.17 -8.01
N ASP A 32 -39.10 13.80 -8.92
CA ASP A 32 -37.71 13.42 -8.74
C ASP A 32 -36.92 14.33 -7.79
N ALA A 33 -36.42 13.77 -6.70
CA ALA A 33 -35.44 14.40 -5.83
C ALA A 33 -34.03 13.96 -6.26
N LYS A 34 -33.39 14.88 -6.99
CA LYS A 34 -32.01 14.88 -7.46
C LYS A 34 -31.02 14.43 -6.39
N ALA A 35 -30.20 13.43 -6.74
CA ALA A 35 -28.89 13.27 -6.14
C ALA A 35 -28.05 14.52 -6.42
N SER A 36 -27.51 15.13 -5.37
CA SER A 36 -26.58 16.25 -5.46
C SER A 36 -25.30 15.81 -6.16
N ALA A 37 -25.17 16.15 -7.44
CA ALA A 37 -23.89 16.20 -8.12
C ALA A 37 -23.15 17.47 -7.68
N SER A 38 -22.02 17.31 -6.99
CA SER A 38 -21.06 18.39 -6.78
C SER A 38 -20.33 18.71 -8.09
N PRO A 39 -19.94 19.98 -8.33
CA PRO A 39 -19.64 20.48 -9.66
C PRO A 39 -18.33 19.92 -10.22
N VAL A 40 -18.43 19.32 -11.41
CA VAL A 40 -17.31 19.18 -12.35
C VAL A 40 -16.89 20.59 -12.76
N GLY A 41 -15.73 21.02 -12.27
CA GLY A 41 -15.03 22.18 -12.80
C GLY A 41 -14.65 21.90 -14.25
N GLY A 42 -15.28 22.65 -15.16
CA GLY A 42 -14.93 22.64 -16.57
C GLY A 42 -13.53 23.20 -16.77
N GLY A 43 -12.63 22.33 -17.23
CA GLY A 43 -11.41 22.68 -17.91
C GLY A 43 -11.35 21.84 -19.18
N GLY A 44 -11.69 22.44 -20.32
CA GLY A 44 -11.41 21.82 -21.62
C GLY A 44 -9.90 21.73 -21.80
N GLY A 45 -9.40 20.51 -21.98
CA GLY A 45 -8.00 20.26 -22.26
C GLY A 45 -7.81 18.78 -22.55
N SER A 46 -7.64 18.47 -23.83
CA SER A 46 -6.99 17.28 -24.43
C SER A 46 -7.23 15.92 -23.75
N ASP A 47 -7.78 14.95 -24.49
CA ASP A 47 -7.72 13.50 -24.22
C ASP A 47 -6.27 12.97 -24.25
N THR A 48 -5.36 13.60 -23.53
CA THR A 48 -4.03 13.09 -23.27
C THR A 48 -4.14 12.19 -22.05
N ALA A 49 -3.74 10.94 -22.18
CA ALA A 49 -3.58 10.05 -21.03
C ALA A 49 -2.75 10.77 -19.94
N PRO A 50 -3.11 10.64 -18.65
CA PRO A 50 -2.32 11.21 -17.57
C PRO A 50 -0.86 10.75 -17.70
N GLU A 51 0.09 11.69 -17.55
CA GLU A 51 1.51 11.35 -17.54
C GLU A 51 1.80 10.39 -16.36
N PRO A 52 2.68 9.38 -16.54
CA PRO A 52 3.06 8.47 -15.47
C PRO A 52 3.58 9.23 -14.23
N PRO A 53 3.15 8.86 -13.01
CA PRO A 53 3.72 9.44 -11.80
C PRO A 53 5.19 9.03 -11.68
N THR A 54 6.05 10.01 -11.45
CA THR A 54 7.50 9.78 -11.27
C THR A 54 7.92 9.77 -9.81
N HIS A 55 7.06 10.27 -8.92
CA HIS A 55 7.33 10.42 -7.50
C HIS A 55 6.04 10.45 -6.66
N ILE A 56 6.21 10.43 -5.34
CA ILE A 56 5.14 10.64 -4.35
C ILE A 56 5.47 11.82 -3.44
N GLU A 57 4.44 12.53 -2.99
CA GLU A 57 4.50 13.63 -2.05
C GLU A 57 3.64 13.30 -0.84
N GLN A 58 4.19 13.45 0.35
CA GLN A 58 3.42 13.27 1.56
C GLN A 58 2.28 14.30 1.67
N THR A 59 1.04 13.83 1.81
CA THR A 59 -0.15 14.67 1.92
C THR A 59 -0.67 14.84 3.35
N ALA A 60 -0.36 13.89 4.23
CA ALA A 60 -0.80 13.87 5.63
C ALA A 60 0.26 13.18 6.52
N PRO A 61 0.21 13.39 7.84
CA PRO A 61 0.94 12.57 8.80
C PRO A 61 0.79 11.06 8.56
N ASN A 62 1.90 10.35 8.35
CA ASN A 62 1.91 8.90 8.31
C ASN A 62 2.19 8.33 9.70
N VAL A 63 1.17 7.70 10.29
CA VAL A 63 1.25 7.04 11.60
C VAL A 63 1.38 5.52 11.48
N THR A 64 1.61 5.01 10.27
CA THR A 64 1.82 3.59 10.03
C THR A 64 3.18 3.19 10.58
N TYR A 65 3.21 2.07 11.29
CA TYR A 65 4.42 1.41 11.73
C TYR A 65 4.19 -0.10 11.81
N TRP A 66 5.25 -0.85 11.57
CA TRP A 66 5.34 -2.28 11.79
C TRP A 66 6.08 -2.56 13.10
N SER A 67 5.70 -3.63 13.77
CA SER A 67 6.42 -4.12 14.95
C SER A 67 6.61 -5.63 14.82
N ALA A 68 7.82 -6.09 15.12
CA ALA A 68 8.12 -7.51 15.14
C ALA A 68 7.28 -8.23 16.18
N ASP A 69 6.88 -9.45 15.86
CA ASP A 69 6.26 -10.35 16.82
C ASP A 69 7.33 -11.35 17.30
N PRO A 70 7.86 -11.20 18.52
CA PRO A 70 8.95 -12.06 19.00
C PRO A 70 8.53 -13.53 19.16
N ASP A 71 7.22 -13.80 19.17
CA ASP A 71 6.67 -15.14 19.29
C ASP A 71 6.32 -15.76 17.92
N ASP A 72 6.52 -15.04 16.81
CA ASP A 72 6.30 -15.56 15.46
C ASP A 72 7.53 -16.36 14.98
N GLU A 73 7.31 -17.65 14.73
CA GLU A 73 8.33 -18.58 14.24
C GLU A 73 8.90 -18.20 12.86
N TRP A 74 8.17 -17.38 12.09
CA TRP A 74 8.57 -16.91 10.76
C TRP A 74 9.24 -15.54 10.76
N ALA A 75 9.62 -15.03 11.95
CA ALA A 75 10.19 -13.70 12.13
C ALA A 75 9.32 -12.60 11.48
N GLY A 76 8.01 -12.78 11.56
CA GLY A 76 7.04 -11.81 11.10
C GLY A 76 6.71 -10.78 12.18
N GLY A 77 5.64 -10.05 11.91
CA GLY A 77 5.18 -8.96 12.75
C GLY A 77 3.87 -8.43 12.24
N ARG A 78 3.47 -7.26 12.73
CA ARG A 78 2.20 -6.66 12.33
C ARG A 78 2.31 -5.16 12.18
N CYS A 79 1.61 -4.64 11.19
CA CYS A 79 1.36 -3.21 11.11
C CYS A 79 0.22 -2.80 12.02
N ASN A 80 0.33 -1.59 12.56
CA ASN A 80 -0.69 -0.99 13.43
C ASN A 80 -1.96 -0.56 12.69
N ILE A 81 -1.89 -0.39 11.36
CA ILE A 81 -2.98 0.00 10.49
C ILE A 81 -3.05 -1.02 9.34
N PRO A 82 -4.26 -1.46 8.94
CA PRO A 82 -4.43 -2.36 7.80
C PRO A 82 -4.10 -1.67 6.48
N SER A 83 -3.85 -2.45 5.42
CA SER A 83 -3.78 -1.92 4.06
C SER A 83 -5.07 -1.18 3.68
N GLU A 84 -4.93 -0.07 2.97
CA GLU A 84 -6.03 0.74 2.45
C GLU A 84 -6.62 0.15 1.16
N GLU A 85 -5.78 -0.55 0.40
CA GLU A 85 -6.14 -1.32 -0.78
C GLU A 85 -5.70 -2.78 -0.57
N VAL A 86 -6.56 -3.72 -0.97
CA VAL A 86 -6.21 -5.15 -0.97
C VAL A 86 -6.08 -5.59 -2.42
N GLU A 87 -4.85 -5.78 -2.87
CA GLU A 87 -4.54 -6.36 -4.18
C GLU A 87 -4.04 -7.80 -3.97
N GLN A 88 -4.88 -8.78 -4.27
CA GLN A 88 -4.61 -10.20 -3.98
C GLN A 88 -3.44 -10.76 -4.81
N ASN A 89 -3.13 -10.11 -5.93
CA ASN A 89 -2.04 -10.50 -6.81
C ASN A 89 -0.73 -9.80 -6.50
N PHE A 90 -0.73 -8.85 -5.55
CA PHE A 90 0.48 -8.19 -5.11
C PHE A 90 1.32 -9.16 -4.28
N GLN A 91 2.57 -9.35 -4.70
CA GLN A 91 3.55 -10.13 -3.97
C GLN A 91 4.71 -9.22 -3.60
N PHE A 92 5.26 -9.46 -2.42
CA PHE A 92 6.33 -8.65 -1.87
C PHE A 92 7.37 -9.52 -1.18
N ALA A 93 8.56 -8.96 -1.03
CA ALA A 93 9.66 -9.55 -0.30
C ALA A 93 10.30 -8.47 0.57
N VAL A 94 10.47 -8.79 1.85
CA VAL A 94 11.23 -8.00 2.81
C VAL A 94 12.17 -8.95 3.55
N PRO A 95 13.29 -8.46 4.12
CA PRO A 95 14.19 -9.29 4.92
C PRO A 95 13.44 -10.03 6.04
N ARG A 96 13.82 -11.27 6.31
CA ARG A 96 13.23 -12.08 7.40
C ARG A 96 14.27 -12.60 8.39
N ASP A 97 15.53 -12.71 7.97
CA ASP A 97 16.63 -13.11 8.84
C ASP A 97 17.54 -11.89 9.14
N PRO A 98 18.04 -11.72 10.37
CA PRO A 98 19.07 -10.72 10.67
C PRO A 98 20.29 -10.75 9.72
N ALA A 99 20.65 -11.93 9.19
CA ALA A 99 21.74 -12.08 8.22
C ALA A 99 21.46 -11.35 6.89
N ASP A 100 20.19 -11.17 6.51
CA ASP A 100 19.79 -10.47 5.28
C ASP A 100 20.13 -8.98 5.33
N VAL A 101 20.16 -8.40 6.54
CA VAL A 101 20.44 -6.97 6.78
C VAL A 101 21.80 -6.71 7.44
N ALA A 102 22.56 -7.75 7.77
CA ALA A 102 23.86 -7.65 8.45
C ALA A 102 24.91 -6.83 7.69
N SER A 103 24.77 -6.69 6.37
CA SER A 103 25.63 -5.84 5.54
C SER A 103 25.33 -4.33 5.66
N GLY A 104 24.29 -3.96 6.43
CA GLY A 104 23.74 -2.61 6.48
C GLY A 104 22.83 -2.29 5.29
N LYS A 105 22.44 -3.30 4.50
CA LYS A 105 21.56 -3.16 3.34
C LYS A 105 20.39 -4.13 3.42
N ALA A 106 19.21 -3.70 2.97
CA ALA A 106 18.03 -4.55 2.88
C ALA A 106 17.60 -4.69 1.41
N ARG A 107 17.34 -5.92 0.97
CA ARG A 107 16.69 -6.19 -0.33
C ARG A 107 15.18 -6.19 -0.15
N ILE A 108 14.50 -5.38 -0.93
CA ILE A 108 13.04 -5.21 -0.91
C ILE A 108 12.53 -5.48 -2.31
N GLY A 109 11.54 -6.36 -2.43
CA GLY A 109 11.00 -6.78 -3.72
C GLY A 109 9.49 -6.59 -3.81
N MET A 110 9.00 -6.33 -5.01
CA MET A 110 7.57 -6.35 -5.32
C MET A 110 7.31 -6.88 -6.73
N ARG A 111 6.10 -7.44 -6.93
CA ARG A 111 5.58 -7.80 -8.25
C ARG A 111 4.07 -7.98 -8.24
N LEU A 112 3.47 -8.04 -9.43
CA LEU A 112 2.11 -8.52 -9.64
C LEU A 112 2.14 -9.93 -10.23
N LYS A 113 1.65 -10.92 -9.50
CA LYS A 113 1.60 -12.30 -9.98
C LYS A 113 0.79 -12.41 -11.29
N TYR A 114 -0.35 -11.73 -11.34
CA TYR A 114 -1.22 -11.67 -12.53
C TYR A 114 -1.44 -10.20 -12.92
N PRO A 115 -0.63 -9.63 -13.82
CA PRO A 115 -0.69 -8.21 -14.18
C PRO A 115 -1.94 -7.83 -14.97
N ASP A 116 -2.66 -8.80 -15.55
CA ASP A 116 -3.90 -8.54 -16.29
C ASP A 116 -5.14 -8.41 -15.39
N ASP A 117 -5.05 -8.78 -14.10
CA ASP A 117 -6.19 -8.81 -13.18
C ASP A 117 -6.60 -7.43 -12.61
N PRO A 118 -5.67 -6.57 -12.12
CA PRO A 118 -6.05 -5.24 -11.66
C PRO A 118 -6.63 -4.42 -12.82
N PRO A 119 -7.54 -3.46 -12.59
CA PRO A 119 -8.02 -2.60 -13.66
C PRO A 119 -6.91 -1.67 -14.19
N GLY A 120 -7.07 -1.18 -15.42
CA GLY A 120 -6.14 -0.21 -16.04
C GLY A 120 -4.94 -0.85 -16.75
N ASP A 121 -4.33 -0.06 -17.65
CA ASP A 121 -3.19 -0.50 -18.46
C ASP A 121 -1.86 -0.48 -17.68
N HIS A 122 -1.81 0.25 -16.55
CA HIS A 122 -0.63 0.41 -15.70
C HIS A 122 -0.95 0.12 -14.24
N TYR A 123 0.04 -0.30 -13.47
CA TYR A 123 -0.04 -0.39 -12.01
C TYR A 123 1.24 0.17 -11.41
N TYR A 124 1.25 1.47 -11.16
CA TYR A 124 2.41 2.14 -10.61
C TYR A 124 2.53 1.86 -9.12
N ALA A 125 3.69 1.42 -8.68
CA ALA A 125 3.96 1.10 -7.29
C ALA A 125 5.28 1.69 -6.83
N VAL A 126 5.40 1.87 -5.52
CA VAL A 126 6.61 2.40 -4.87
C VAL A 126 6.79 1.72 -3.52
N ALA A 127 8.04 1.44 -3.15
CA ALA A 127 8.39 0.99 -1.81
C ALA A 127 8.75 2.21 -0.96
N VAL A 128 8.28 2.23 0.28
CA VAL A 128 8.62 3.25 1.27
C VAL A 128 9.16 2.55 2.51
N VAL A 129 10.33 3.00 2.97
CA VAL A 129 10.99 2.51 4.18
C VAL A 129 11.01 3.60 5.23
N LYS A 130 10.44 3.31 6.39
CA LYS A 130 10.35 4.24 7.51
C LYS A 130 11.19 3.74 8.70
N PRO A 131 12.05 4.61 9.26
CA PRO A 131 12.89 4.26 10.41
C PRO A 131 12.07 3.98 11.68
N PRO A 132 12.61 3.18 12.62
CA PRO A 132 11.94 2.85 13.89
C PRO A 132 11.74 4.06 14.80
N HIS A 133 12.68 5.01 14.78
CA HIS A 133 12.67 6.14 15.71
C HIS A 133 12.49 7.49 15.01
N ASP A 134 11.92 8.42 15.77
CA ASP A 134 11.79 9.82 15.39
C ASP A 134 13.12 10.42 14.98
N GLN A 135 13.12 11.18 13.89
CA GLN A 135 14.27 12.00 13.52
C GLN A 135 14.55 12.96 14.67
N SER A 136 15.79 12.96 15.16
CA SER A 136 16.20 13.88 16.22
C SER A 136 16.19 15.32 15.72
N VAL A 137 16.08 16.28 16.64
CA VAL A 137 16.16 17.72 16.31
C VAL A 137 17.44 18.05 15.54
N ALA A 138 18.58 17.46 15.96
CA ALA A 138 19.86 17.68 15.31
C ALA A 138 19.89 17.17 13.86
N GLU A 139 19.29 16.01 13.58
CA GLU A 139 19.17 15.48 12.22
C GLU A 139 18.17 16.29 11.38
N ALA A 140 17.08 16.76 11.99
CA ALA A 140 16.10 17.60 11.34
C ALA A 140 16.72 18.95 10.92
N GLU A 141 17.55 19.55 11.77
CA GLU A 141 18.34 20.74 11.45
C GLU A 141 19.38 20.47 10.37
N ALA A 142 20.11 19.35 10.44
CA ALA A 142 21.14 18.99 9.46
C ALA A 142 20.57 18.69 8.06
N SER A 143 19.36 18.14 7.98
CA SER A 143 18.67 17.88 6.71
C SER A 143 18.11 19.15 6.05
N GLY A 144 18.05 20.27 6.77
CA GLY A 144 17.49 21.52 6.28
C GLY A 144 15.96 21.52 6.13
N LEU A 145 15.28 20.48 6.67
CA LEU A 145 13.81 20.32 6.59
C LEU A 145 13.07 20.96 7.77
N GLY A 146 13.79 21.46 8.79
CA GLY A 146 13.21 22.03 10.00
C GLY A 146 12.67 20.96 10.96
N LEU A 147 12.15 21.37 12.14
CA LEU A 147 11.51 20.46 13.09
C LEU A 147 10.24 19.85 12.48
N VAL A 148 10.39 18.66 11.89
CA VAL A 148 9.28 17.84 11.40
C VAL A 148 8.99 16.80 12.46
N GLU A 149 7.80 16.81 13.06
CA GLU A 149 7.33 15.70 13.92
C GLU A 149 7.42 14.39 13.13
N ASN A 150 7.77 13.25 13.75
CA ASN A 150 7.92 11.92 13.10
C ASN A 150 6.59 11.34 12.61
N ARG A 151 6.08 12.02 11.63
CA ARG A 151 4.88 11.77 10.87
C ARG A 151 5.24 11.74 9.40
N ALA A 152 6.54 11.70 9.08
CA ALA A 152 7.05 11.61 7.74
C ALA A 152 6.67 10.25 7.13
N LEU A 153 6.45 10.23 5.82
CA LEU A 153 6.11 9.02 5.08
C LEU A 153 7.26 8.00 5.12
N GLY A 154 8.51 8.47 5.14
CA GLY A 154 9.73 7.67 5.12
C GLY A 154 10.62 8.05 3.94
N HIS A 155 11.48 7.12 3.53
CA HIS A 155 12.27 7.20 2.31
C HIS A 155 11.62 6.34 1.23
N ALA A 156 11.43 6.88 0.04
CA ALA A 156 10.77 6.21 -1.08
C ALA A 156 11.80 5.74 -2.12
N SER A 157 11.51 4.60 -2.76
CA SER A 157 12.16 4.20 -4.00
C SER A 157 11.67 5.03 -5.19
N GLU A 158 12.21 4.77 -6.38
CA GLU A 158 11.54 5.21 -7.61
C GLU A 158 10.16 4.56 -7.78
N VAL A 159 9.26 5.25 -8.49
CA VAL A 159 7.97 4.72 -8.90
C VAL A 159 8.17 3.81 -10.12
N VAL A 160 7.65 2.59 -10.05
CA VAL A 160 7.78 1.58 -11.12
C VAL A 160 6.42 1.13 -11.61
N ASP A 161 6.30 0.80 -12.89
CA ASP A 161 5.11 0.16 -13.43
C ASP A 161 5.22 -1.36 -13.34
N LEU A 162 4.34 -1.99 -12.55
CA LEU A 162 4.26 -3.44 -12.41
C LEU A 162 3.46 -4.10 -13.55
N LYS A 163 3.00 -3.33 -14.54
CA LYS A 163 2.33 -3.82 -15.76
C LYS A 163 2.98 -3.28 -17.04
N PRO A 164 4.25 -3.63 -17.36
CA PRO A 164 4.92 -3.07 -18.53
C PRO A 164 4.39 -3.57 -19.90
N GLY A 165 3.27 -4.30 -19.97
CA GLY A 165 2.61 -4.68 -21.22
C GLY A 165 1.68 -5.91 -21.10
N LYS A 166 0.76 -6.06 -22.06
CA LYS A 166 -0.23 -7.16 -22.09
C LYS A 166 0.41 -8.50 -22.45
N GLY A 167 -0.04 -9.57 -21.78
CA GLY A 167 0.23 -10.97 -22.18
C GLY A 167 1.36 -11.69 -21.42
N SER A 168 1.88 -11.12 -20.33
CA SER A 168 2.77 -11.84 -19.42
C SER A 168 1.96 -12.48 -18.30
N SER A 169 1.98 -13.81 -18.20
CA SER A 169 1.30 -14.53 -17.11
C SER A 169 2.04 -14.46 -15.78
N ASP A 170 3.25 -13.93 -15.77
CA ASP A 170 4.06 -13.68 -14.57
C ASP A 170 4.92 -12.43 -14.81
N THR A 171 4.93 -11.50 -13.86
CA THR A 171 5.86 -10.35 -13.94
C THR A 171 7.15 -10.66 -13.20
N PRO A 172 8.31 -10.23 -13.73
CA PRO A 172 9.55 -10.33 -12.99
C PRO A 172 9.45 -9.53 -11.69
N TRP A 173 10.18 -9.98 -10.67
CA TRP A 173 10.38 -9.18 -9.47
C TRP A 173 11.06 -7.87 -9.82
N VAL A 174 10.53 -6.77 -9.30
CA VAL A 174 11.26 -5.51 -9.17
C VAL A 174 11.90 -5.51 -7.79
N GLU A 175 13.21 -5.25 -7.75
CA GLU A 175 14.00 -5.28 -6.53
C GLU A 175 14.66 -3.92 -6.29
N PHE A 176 14.68 -3.52 -5.03
CA PHE A 176 15.35 -2.32 -4.52
C PHE A 176 16.30 -2.71 -3.39
N VAL A 177 17.38 -1.97 -3.25
CA VAL A 177 18.37 -2.12 -2.19
C VAL A 177 18.32 -0.87 -1.31
N TYR A 178 17.79 -1.01 -0.11
CA TYR A 178 17.86 0.04 0.91
C TYR A 178 19.27 0.06 1.55
N PRO A 179 19.87 1.24 1.82
CA PRO A 179 19.36 2.59 1.56
C PRO A 179 19.66 3.12 0.14
N ASP A 180 20.45 2.40 -0.66
CA ASP A 180 21.03 2.88 -1.92
C ASP A 180 19.99 3.40 -2.93
N ASP A 181 18.86 2.72 -3.06
CA ASP A 181 17.79 3.03 -4.03
C ASP A 181 16.68 3.91 -3.43
N PHE A 182 16.90 4.48 -2.24
CA PHE A 182 15.88 5.21 -1.49
C PHE A 182 16.31 6.64 -1.14
N GLY A 183 15.34 7.55 -1.14
CA GLY A 183 15.57 8.95 -0.76
C GLY A 183 14.32 9.63 -0.23
N THR A 184 14.48 10.85 0.26
CA THR A 184 13.35 11.72 0.63
C THR A 184 13.12 12.74 -0.46
N GLU A 185 11.90 12.75 -0.99
CA GLU A 185 11.45 13.77 -1.93
C GLU A 185 10.77 14.93 -1.22
N VAL A 186 11.17 16.15 -1.58
CA VAL A 186 10.54 17.38 -1.10
C VAL A 186 10.30 18.30 -2.28
N GLN A 187 9.02 18.51 -2.60
CA GLN A 187 8.55 19.34 -3.72
C GLN A 187 9.03 18.83 -5.10
N GLY A 188 8.94 17.51 -5.33
CA GLY A 188 9.35 16.88 -6.59
C GLY A 188 10.85 16.92 -6.87
N GLN A 189 11.66 17.17 -5.84
CA GLN A 189 13.11 17.07 -5.91
C GLN A 189 13.59 16.09 -4.84
N SER A 190 14.37 15.08 -5.26
CA SER A 190 15.08 14.21 -4.33
C SER A 190 16.11 15.04 -3.57
N ARG A 191 15.92 15.19 -2.25
CA ARG A 191 16.71 16.15 -1.44
C ARG A 191 17.75 15.50 -0.55
N THR A 192 17.52 14.26 -0.10
CA THR A 192 18.42 13.60 0.86
C THR A 192 18.48 12.09 0.62
N ALA A 193 19.70 11.54 0.75
CA ALA A 193 19.91 10.10 0.81
C ALA A 193 19.15 9.48 1.99
N ALA A 194 18.73 8.22 1.86
CA ALA A 194 18.09 7.50 2.94
C ALA A 194 19.02 7.25 4.14
N ARG A 195 18.43 7.21 5.35
CA ARG A 195 19.15 6.92 6.59
C ARG A 195 19.76 5.50 6.53
N PRO A 196 21.07 5.32 6.81
CA PRO A 196 21.65 3.98 6.88
C PRO A 196 21.02 3.13 8.01
N LEU A 197 20.79 1.84 7.77
CA LEU A 197 20.16 0.94 8.75
C LEU A 197 20.89 0.89 10.10
N ARG A 198 22.22 0.86 10.06
CA ARG A 198 23.07 0.78 11.25
C ARG A 198 22.95 1.99 12.17
N ASP A 199 22.49 3.12 11.64
CA ASP A 199 22.41 4.38 12.38
C ASP A 199 21.13 4.43 13.24
N ASP A 200 20.19 3.49 13.02
CA ASP A 200 18.91 3.42 13.75
C ASP A 200 18.41 1.97 13.89
N PRO A 201 18.99 1.17 14.80
CA PRO A 201 18.51 -0.18 15.09
C PRO A 201 17.06 -0.23 15.57
N GLY A 202 16.38 -1.35 15.35
CA GLY A 202 14.98 -1.56 15.73
C GLY A 202 14.11 -2.06 14.57
N ASP A 203 12.80 -1.87 14.71
CA ASP A 203 11.79 -2.35 13.76
C ASP A 203 11.56 -1.35 12.63
N TRP A 204 12.11 -1.64 11.46
CA TRP A 204 11.93 -0.85 10.26
C TRP A 204 10.63 -1.22 9.56
N THR A 205 9.86 -0.21 9.16
CA THR A 205 8.58 -0.40 8.46
C THR A 205 8.80 -0.30 6.95
N VAL A 206 8.21 -1.23 6.19
CA VAL A 206 8.16 -1.21 4.73
C VAL A 206 6.70 -1.13 4.29
N MET A 207 6.36 -0.08 3.55
CA MET A 207 5.06 0.09 2.92
C MET A 207 5.21 -0.02 1.41
N PHE A 208 4.28 -0.72 0.78
CA PHE A 208 4.14 -0.74 -0.67
C PHE A 208 2.89 0.04 -1.04
N LEU A 209 3.05 1.08 -1.83
CA LEU A 209 1.97 1.98 -2.20
C LEU A 209 1.62 1.80 -3.67
N HIS A 210 0.33 1.73 -3.98
CA HIS A 210 -0.20 1.89 -5.33
C HIS A 210 -0.36 3.38 -5.61
N VAL A 211 0.18 3.87 -6.73
CA VAL A 211 0.31 5.29 -7.06
C VAL A 211 -0.54 5.62 -8.30
N THR A 212 -1.53 6.50 -8.12
CA THR A 212 -2.34 7.04 -9.21
C THR A 212 -1.98 8.50 -9.53
N GLY A 213 -1.23 9.14 -8.65
CA GLY A 213 -0.60 10.45 -8.86
C GLY A 213 0.34 10.82 -7.71
N PRO A 214 1.11 11.91 -7.82
CA PRO A 214 2.08 12.28 -6.78
C PRO A 214 1.48 12.45 -5.38
N LYS A 215 0.20 12.85 -5.29
CA LYS A 215 -0.52 13.04 -4.02
C LYS A 215 -1.65 12.03 -3.81
N ASP A 216 -1.78 11.07 -4.72
CA ASP A 216 -2.86 10.09 -4.72
C ASP A 216 -2.24 8.71 -4.79
N TYR A 217 -2.14 8.09 -3.62
CA TYR A 217 -1.59 6.76 -3.44
C TYR A 217 -2.25 6.08 -2.25
N ARG A 218 -2.23 4.75 -2.24
CA ARG A 218 -2.84 3.92 -1.19
C ARG A 218 -1.89 2.82 -0.77
N THR A 219 -1.88 2.51 0.52
CA THR A 219 -1.11 1.39 1.06
C THR A 219 -1.74 0.07 0.63
N VAL A 220 -1.00 -0.73 -0.14
CA VAL A 220 -1.41 -2.07 -0.59
C VAL A 220 -0.90 -3.13 0.38
N VAL A 221 0.34 -2.97 0.84
CA VAL A 221 0.98 -3.85 1.82
C VAL A 221 1.72 -2.99 2.83
N CYS A 222 1.65 -3.40 4.09
CA CYS A 222 2.51 -2.94 5.15
C CYS A 222 3.15 -4.16 5.82
N ASP A 223 4.47 -4.15 5.93
CA ASP A 223 5.29 -5.16 6.60
C ASP A 223 6.56 -4.48 7.17
N GLY A 224 7.57 -5.25 7.57
CA GLY A 224 8.81 -4.71 8.10
C GLY A 224 9.88 -5.76 8.34
N PHE A 225 10.98 -5.31 8.93
CA PHE A 225 12.11 -6.14 9.34
C PHE A 225 12.83 -5.50 10.52
N THR A 226 13.52 -6.30 11.32
CA THR A 226 14.27 -5.82 12.49
C THR A 226 15.76 -5.73 12.18
N VAL A 227 16.38 -4.63 12.60
CA VAL A 227 17.83 -4.43 12.59
C VAL A 227 18.32 -4.55 14.04
N ALA A 228 19.28 -5.45 14.27
CA ALA A 228 19.86 -5.66 15.60
C ALA A 228 20.70 -4.46 16.07
N GLU A 229 20.75 -4.26 17.39
CA GLU A 229 21.62 -3.28 18.06
C GLU A 229 23.11 -3.59 17.93
#